data_AF-T1C6Z8-F1
#
_entry.id   AF-T1C6Z8-F1
#
_cell.length_a   1.000
_cell.length_b   1.000
_cell.length_c   1.000
_cell.angle_alpha   90.00
_cell.angle_beta   90.00
_cell.angle_gamma   90.00
#
_symmetry.space_group_name_H-M   'P 1'
#
loop_
_entity.id
_entity.type
_entity.pdbx_description
1 polymer ?
#
loop_
_entity_poly.entity_id
_entity_poly.type
_entity_poly.pdbx_seq_one_letter_code
_entity_poly.pdbx_strand_id
1 'polypeptide(L)'
;MTPIPPLTDEALLDQLQQAAFDYFLQTVNPLNGLVADTSRDNSPVSIAVVGFALSSYPVAVERGWMKRADAVQRSLAALRFFRDSEQSGSPTATGFKGFYYHFLDMRTGARVWQSELSMIDTALLIAGVLTASLYFTAESADEIELRELAGFLYRRIDWRWAQDDGDTICQGWKPECGYLHYGWEGYSEAILLYVLAMGSPTHPIVGDCYQAWTATYQWENLYDHDYLYAGPLFVHHFSHAWIDLRGIRDSFMRGKRSDYFENSRRAVCIHREYAQRNPHEFAGYDQNCWGLSACDGPSDEQPGVPNETRRLFGYAARGVPFGPDDGTLSAPSVLASLPFAPEVVLDAVRNMMARYPE
;
A
#
# COMPACT_ATOMS: atom_id res chain seq x y z
N MET A 1 18.98 38.46 -6.50
CA MET A 1 18.36 37.28 -7.12
C MET A 1 16.86 37.42 -6.92
N THR A 2 16.09 37.48 -8.00
CA THR A 2 14.63 37.51 -7.94
C THR A 2 14.17 36.20 -7.27
N PRO A 3 13.32 36.23 -6.23
CA PRO A 3 12.79 35.00 -5.66
C PRO A 3 12.06 34.22 -6.75
N ILE A 4 12.38 32.94 -6.88
CA ILE A 4 11.66 32.03 -7.78
C ILE A 4 10.19 32.06 -7.32
N PRO A 5 9.23 32.39 -8.19
CA PRO A 5 7.83 32.40 -7.80
C PRO A 5 7.45 30.99 -7.30
N PRO A 6 6.69 30.88 -6.20
CA PRO A 6 6.29 29.58 -5.68
C PRO A 6 5.53 28.81 -6.77
N LEU A 7 5.83 27.51 -6.92
CA LEU A 7 5.13 26.63 -7.85
C LEU A 7 3.62 26.69 -7.60
N THR A 8 2.81 26.67 -8.66
CA THR A 8 1.37 26.44 -8.55
C THR A 8 1.10 25.05 -7.95
N ASP A 9 -0.09 24.82 -7.38
CA ASP A 9 -0.41 23.50 -6.81
C ASP A 9 -0.30 22.38 -7.85
N GLU A 10 -0.80 22.61 -9.07
CA GLU A 10 -0.69 21.61 -10.15
C GLU A 10 0.77 21.33 -10.52
N ALA A 11 1.61 22.36 -10.66
CA ALA A 11 3.02 22.16 -11.01
C ALA A 11 3.80 21.44 -9.89
N LEU A 12 3.48 21.75 -8.63
CA LEU A 12 4.04 21.05 -7.48
C LEU A 12 3.65 19.58 -7.47
N LEU A 13 2.36 19.29 -7.64
CA LEU A 13 1.84 17.93 -7.65
C LEU A 13 2.39 17.12 -8.82
N ASP A 14 2.43 17.69 -10.04
CA ASP A 14 2.97 17.02 -11.21
C ASP A 14 4.45 16.64 -11.02
N GLN A 15 5.26 17.55 -10.45
CA GLN A 15 6.65 17.27 -10.11
C GLN A 15 6.79 16.13 -9.09
N LEU A 16 6.00 16.17 -8.00
CA LEU A 16 6.06 15.14 -6.95
C LEU A 16 5.58 13.78 -7.46
N GLN A 17 4.51 13.76 -8.26
CA GLN A 17 4.00 12.53 -8.86
C GLN A 17 4.98 11.94 -9.87
N GLN A 18 5.60 12.76 -10.72
CA GLN A 18 6.61 12.31 -11.66
C GLN A 18 7.84 11.76 -10.93
N ALA A 19 8.33 12.45 -9.89
CA ALA A 19 9.44 11.97 -9.07
C ALA A 19 9.12 10.63 -8.38
N ALA A 20 7.90 10.47 -7.86
CA ALA A 20 7.44 9.20 -7.30
C ALA A 20 7.33 8.10 -8.38
N PHE A 21 6.95 8.44 -9.60
CA PHE A 21 6.92 7.49 -10.72
C PHE A 21 8.32 7.05 -11.16
N ASP A 22 9.28 7.98 -11.19
CA ASP A 22 10.66 7.71 -11.59
C ASP A 22 11.34 6.66 -10.70
N TYR A 23 10.93 6.52 -9.44
CA TYR A 23 11.33 5.40 -8.59
C TYR A 23 11.13 4.05 -9.29
N PHE A 24 9.94 3.80 -9.87
CA PHE A 24 9.65 2.54 -10.55
C PHE A 24 10.53 2.33 -11.79
N LEU A 25 10.91 3.40 -12.48
CA LEU A 25 11.80 3.31 -13.64
C LEU A 25 13.24 2.96 -13.23
N GLN A 26 13.69 3.47 -12.08
CA GLN A 26 15.04 3.30 -11.57
C GLN A 26 15.24 1.95 -10.88
N THR A 27 14.20 1.41 -10.24
CA THR A 27 14.31 0.21 -9.39
C THR A 27 13.75 -1.07 -10.01
N VAL A 28 13.21 -1.00 -11.23
CA VAL A 28 12.70 -2.16 -11.95
C VAL A 28 13.81 -2.95 -12.63
N ASN A 29 13.74 -4.28 -12.53
CA ASN A 29 14.47 -5.18 -13.41
C ASN A 29 13.70 -5.35 -14.73
N PRO A 30 14.19 -4.80 -15.86
CA PRO A 30 13.45 -4.79 -17.12
C PRO A 30 13.28 -6.19 -17.73
N LEU A 31 14.06 -7.19 -17.28
CA LEU A 31 13.98 -8.56 -17.82
C LEU A 31 12.78 -9.34 -17.30
N ASN A 32 12.37 -9.09 -16.06
CA ASN A 32 11.26 -9.82 -15.40
C ASN A 32 10.17 -8.89 -14.84
N GLY A 33 10.31 -7.57 -15.00
CA GLY A 33 9.34 -6.58 -14.52
C GLY A 33 9.23 -6.45 -13.01
N LEU A 34 10.11 -7.10 -12.24
CA LEU A 34 10.11 -6.99 -10.79
C LEU A 34 10.70 -5.66 -10.33
N VAL A 35 10.19 -5.14 -9.22
CA VAL A 35 10.53 -3.81 -8.70
C VAL A 35 11.06 -3.97 -7.27
N ALA A 36 12.16 -3.28 -6.96
CA ALA A 36 12.76 -3.34 -5.64
C ALA A 36 11.80 -2.74 -4.59
N ASP A 37 11.92 -3.18 -3.34
CA ASP A 37 11.14 -2.68 -2.21
C ASP A 37 11.55 -1.25 -1.80
N THR A 38 12.84 -0.94 -1.97
CA THR A 38 13.42 0.37 -1.62
C THR A 38 14.46 0.77 -2.66
N SER A 39 14.86 2.04 -2.66
CA SER A 39 15.95 2.55 -3.51
C SER A 39 17.35 2.23 -2.99
N ARG A 40 17.46 1.48 -1.87
CA ARG A 40 18.76 1.06 -1.31
C ARG A 40 19.41 0.01 -2.20
N ASP A 41 20.74 0.02 -2.25
CA ASP A 41 21.51 -1.00 -2.95
C ASP A 41 21.15 -2.41 -2.46
N ASN A 42 20.98 -3.33 -3.41
CA ASN A 42 20.65 -4.74 -3.15
C ASN A 42 19.32 -4.97 -2.42
N SER A 43 18.39 -4.00 -2.48
CA SER A 43 17.03 -4.18 -1.97
C SER A 43 16.34 -5.36 -2.68
N PRO A 44 15.63 -6.25 -1.95
CA PRO A 44 14.85 -7.31 -2.58
C PRO A 44 13.64 -6.72 -3.29
N VAL A 45 12.90 -7.57 -3.99
CA VAL A 45 11.60 -7.22 -4.56
C VAL A 45 10.54 -7.28 -3.49
N SER A 46 9.62 -6.32 -3.47
CA SER A 46 8.32 -6.45 -2.79
C SER A 46 7.21 -6.61 -3.83
N ILE A 47 6.41 -7.67 -3.69
CA ILE A 47 5.31 -7.93 -4.65
C ILE A 47 4.23 -6.86 -4.60
N ALA A 48 4.00 -6.22 -3.44
CA ALA A 48 3.09 -5.10 -3.31
C ALA A 48 3.56 -3.89 -4.13
N VAL A 49 4.87 -3.60 -4.10
CA VAL A 49 5.47 -2.52 -4.90
C VAL A 49 5.31 -2.80 -6.40
N VAL A 50 5.42 -4.05 -6.83
CA VAL A 50 5.10 -4.43 -8.23
C VAL A 50 3.63 -4.15 -8.56
N GLY A 51 2.70 -4.43 -7.65
CA GLY A 51 1.29 -4.05 -7.80
C GLY A 51 1.07 -2.55 -7.98
N PHE A 52 1.70 -1.73 -7.14
CA PHE A 52 1.65 -0.28 -7.28
C PHE A 52 2.31 0.22 -8.57
N ALA A 53 3.42 -0.38 -9.02
CA ALA A 53 4.06 -0.06 -10.28
C ALA A 53 3.12 -0.34 -11.48
N LEU A 54 2.48 -1.51 -11.52
CA LEU A 54 1.52 -1.85 -12.56
C LEU A 54 0.32 -0.90 -12.58
N SER A 55 -0.11 -0.43 -11.40
CA SER A 55 -1.20 0.55 -11.25
C SER A 55 -0.80 1.96 -11.71
N SER A 56 0.48 2.31 -11.59
CA SER A 56 0.98 3.64 -11.98
C SER A 56 1.27 3.77 -13.47
N TYR A 57 1.46 2.66 -14.20
CA TYR A 57 1.71 2.70 -15.64
C TYR A 57 0.59 3.35 -16.46
N PRO A 58 -0.72 3.06 -16.24
CA PRO A 58 -1.80 3.84 -16.84
C PRO A 58 -1.69 5.35 -16.58
N VAL A 59 -1.40 5.74 -15.33
CA VAL A 59 -1.24 7.16 -14.95
C VAL A 59 -0.10 7.81 -15.73
N ALA A 60 1.05 7.13 -15.83
CA ALA A 60 2.20 7.63 -16.57
C ALA A 60 1.96 7.75 -18.08
N VAL A 61 1.12 6.88 -18.66
CA VAL A 61 0.69 6.98 -20.06
C VAL A 61 -0.21 8.20 -20.26
N GLU A 62 -1.22 8.39 -19.40
CA GLU A 62 -2.14 9.54 -19.47
C GLU A 62 -1.41 10.87 -19.23
N ARG A 63 -0.42 10.88 -18.34
CA ARG A 63 0.44 12.05 -18.07
C ARG A 63 1.53 12.27 -19.11
N GLY A 64 1.73 11.35 -20.05
CA GLY A 64 2.76 11.44 -21.08
C GLY A 64 4.20 11.20 -20.59
N TRP A 65 4.39 10.68 -19.37
CA TRP A 65 5.70 10.31 -18.82
C TRP A 65 6.24 9.02 -19.41
N MET A 66 5.37 8.14 -19.90
CA MET A 66 5.73 6.86 -20.52
C MET A 66 4.90 6.59 -21.77
N LYS A 67 5.52 6.02 -22.81
CA LYS A 67 4.76 5.56 -23.98
C LYS A 67 3.93 4.34 -23.63
N ARG A 68 2.72 4.26 -24.17
CA ARG A 68 1.81 3.10 -24.00
C ARG A 68 2.49 1.76 -24.28
N ALA A 69 3.24 1.67 -25.38
CA ALA A 69 3.95 0.44 -25.75
C ALA A 69 4.98 0.01 -24.68
N ASP A 70 5.72 0.97 -24.11
CA ASP A 70 6.71 0.67 -23.06
C ASP A 70 6.01 0.20 -21.77
N ALA A 71 4.87 0.81 -21.42
CA ALA A 71 4.05 0.41 -20.28
C ALA A 71 3.51 -1.03 -20.43
N VAL A 72 3.00 -1.38 -21.62
CA VAL A 72 2.51 -2.73 -21.93
C VAL A 72 3.63 -3.76 -21.83
N GLN A 73 4.82 -3.47 -22.40
CA GLN A 73 5.95 -4.39 -22.34
C GLN A 73 6.46 -4.62 -20.91
N ARG A 74 6.53 -3.57 -20.08
CA ARG A 74 6.89 -3.71 -18.65
C ARG A 74 5.87 -4.53 -17.89
N SER A 75 4.58 -4.30 -18.15
CA SER A 75 3.49 -5.07 -17.55
C SER A 75 3.58 -6.55 -17.95
N LEU A 76 3.78 -6.85 -19.23
CA LEU A 76 3.94 -8.21 -19.72
C LEU A 76 5.15 -8.92 -19.12
N ALA A 77 6.29 -8.23 -18.93
CA ALA A 77 7.46 -8.83 -18.29
C ALA A 77 7.12 -9.34 -16.88
N ALA A 78 6.45 -8.51 -16.06
CA ALA A 78 6.01 -8.88 -14.72
C ALA A 78 4.98 -10.03 -14.74
N LEU A 79 3.93 -9.91 -15.56
CA LEU A 79 2.86 -10.91 -15.61
C LEU A 79 3.36 -12.27 -16.12
N ARG A 80 4.26 -12.29 -17.13
CA ARG A 80 4.90 -13.53 -17.62
C ARG A 80 5.77 -14.15 -16.53
N PHE A 81 6.56 -13.36 -15.81
CA PHE A 81 7.32 -13.83 -14.67
C PHE A 81 6.41 -14.51 -13.63
N PHE A 82 5.34 -13.86 -13.18
CA PHE A 82 4.44 -14.45 -12.17
C PHE A 82 3.62 -15.64 -12.67
N ARG A 83 3.33 -15.73 -13.97
CA ARG A 83 2.71 -16.91 -14.60
C ARG A 83 3.63 -18.11 -14.48
N ASP A 84 4.89 -17.92 -14.90
CA ASP A 84 5.88 -18.99 -15.05
C ASP A 84 6.64 -19.33 -13.76
N SER A 85 6.42 -18.54 -12.69
CA SER A 85 7.16 -18.68 -11.45
C SER A 85 6.87 -19.96 -10.68
N GLU A 86 7.84 -20.36 -9.86
CA GLU A 86 7.80 -21.57 -9.05
C GLU A 86 6.72 -21.49 -7.96
N GLN A 87 5.84 -22.51 -7.90
CA GLN A 87 4.60 -22.51 -7.12
C GLN A 87 4.38 -23.82 -6.32
N SER A 88 5.46 -24.58 -6.11
CA SER A 88 5.47 -25.88 -5.41
C SER A 88 5.32 -25.82 -3.88
N GLY A 89 5.41 -24.64 -3.26
CA GLY A 89 5.46 -24.53 -1.80
C GLY A 89 6.83 -24.81 -1.18
N SER A 90 7.87 -25.00 -2.02
CA SER A 90 9.27 -25.05 -1.58
C SER A 90 9.64 -23.78 -0.78
N PRO A 91 10.56 -23.86 0.21
CA PRO A 91 11.10 -22.69 0.91
C PRO A 91 11.75 -21.64 0.02
N THR A 92 12.11 -21.99 -1.23
CA THR A 92 12.70 -21.07 -2.21
C THR A 92 11.80 -20.81 -3.41
N ALA A 93 10.54 -21.28 -3.39
CA ALA A 93 9.56 -20.98 -4.44
C ALA A 93 9.24 -19.47 -4.47
N THR A 94 8.72 -18.99 -5.60
CA THR A 94 8.20 -17.62 -5.72
C THR A 94 6.84 -17.48 -5.03
N GLY A 95 6.07 -18.57 -4.97
CA GLY A 95 4.82 -18.59 -4.24
C GLY A 95 4.26 -20.00 -4.06
N PHE A 96 3.00 -20.06 -3.65
CA PHE A 96 2.28 -21.29 -3.39
C PHE A 96 0.78 -21.01 -3.47
N LYS A 97 0.01 -21.97 -4.00
CA LYS A 97 -1.47 -21.87 -4.07
C LYS A 97 -1.98 -20.63 -4.80
N GLY A 98 -1.19 -20.11 -5.73
CA GLY A 98 -1.48 -18.88 -6.47
C GLY A 98 -1.13 -17.59 -5.73
N PHE A 99 -0.81 -17.66 -4.44
CA PHE A 99 -0.23 -16.54 -3.69
C PHE A 99 1.27 -16.45 -3.92
N TYR A 100 1.86 -15.32 -3.51
CA TYR A 100 3.28 -15.03 -3.67
C TYR A 100 3.91 -14.62 -2.34
N TYR A 101 5.21 -14.93 -2.17
CA TYR A 101 5.95 -14.47 -1.00
C TYR A 101 6.15 -12.96 -1.06
N HIS A 102 6.05 -12.30 0.09
CA HIS A 102 6.18 -10.85 0.23
C HIS A 102 7.47 -10.36 -0.43
N PHE A 103 8.60 -10.98 -0.08
CA PHE A 103 9.92 -10.60 -0.56
C PHE A 103 10.56 -11.67 -1.43
N LEU A 104 11.04 -11.25 -2.61
CA LEU A 104 11.70 -12.11 -3.60
C LEU A 104 13.09 -11.57 -3.98
N ASP A 105 13.97 -12.47 -4.41
CA ASP A 105 15.24 -12.10 -5.04
C ASP A 105 14.98 -11.49 -6.42
N MET A 106 15.63 -10.36 -6.69
CA MET A 106 15.41 -9.53 -7.88
C MET A 106 15.67 -10.26 -9.21
N ARG A 107 16.57 -11.25 -9.22
CA ARG A 107 16.98 -11.93 -10.44
C ARG A 107 16.27 -13.26 -10.61
N THR A 108 16.24 -14.05 -9.55
CA THR A 108 15.78 -15.43 -9.57
C THR A 108 14.30 -15.55 -9.23
N GLY A 109 13.73 -14.59 -8.49
CA GLY A 109 12.37 -14.69 -8.00
C GLY A 109 12.20 -15.65 -6.84
N ALA A 110 13.29 -16.14 -6.24
CA ALA A 110 13.22 -17.01 -5.08
C ALA A 110 12.84 -16.20 -3.83
N ARG A 111 12.04 -16.78 -2.93
CA ARG A 111 11.75 -16.19 -1.62
C ARG A 111 13.02 -15.79 -0.87
N VAL A 112 13.02 -14.59 -0.28
CA VAL A 112 14.11 -14.09 0.58
C VAL A 112 13.61 -13.74 1.98
N TRP A 113 14.56 -13.59 2.91
CA TRP A 113 14.34 -13.19 4.32
C TRP A 113 13.35 -14.07 5.09
N GLN A 114 13.13 -15.31 4.63
CA GLN A 114 12.11 -16.20 5.20
C GLN A 114 10.74 -15.51 5.31
N SER A 115 10.44 -14.62 4.36
CA SER A 115 9.21 -13.86 4.30
C SER A 115 7.99 -14.77 4.21
N GLU A 116 6.84 -14.31 4.64
CA GLU A 116 5.57 -15.03 4.49
C GLU A 116 5.08 -15.00 3.04
N LEU A 117 4.35 -16.05 2.68
CA LEU A 117 3.35 -15.98 1.63
C LEU A 117 2.32 -14.97 2.12
N SER A 118 2.26 -13.80 1.50
CA SER A 118 1.49 -12.66 2.01
C SER A 118 0.18 -12.52 1.25
N MET A 119 -0.93 -12.66 1.97
CA MET A 119 -2.26 -12.62 1.36
C MET A 119 -2.60 -11.19 0.93
N ILE A 120 -2.26 -10.20 1.76
CA ILE A 120 -2.49 -8.80 1.45
C ILE A 120 -1.59 -8.30 0.32
N ASP A 121 -0.30 -8.65 0.31
CA ASP A 121 0.61 -8.18 -0.75
C ASP A 121 0.30 -8.88 -2.08
N THR A 122 -0.16 -10.13 -2.04
CA THR A 122 -0.74 -10.79 -3.23
C THR A 122 -1.97 -10.03 -3.71
N ALA A 123 -2.88 -9.59 -2.84
CA ALA A 123 -4.05 -8.81 -3.24
C ALA A 123 -3.66 -7.47 -3.88
N LEU A 124 -2.66 -6.77 -3.32
CA LEU A 124 -2.12 -5.51 -3.87
C LEU A 124 -1.46 -5.74 -5.25
N LEU A 125 -0.67 -6.80 -5.40
CA LEU A 125 -0.12 -7.21 -6.70
C LEU A 125 -1.22 -7.40 -7.74
N ILE A 126 -2.25 -8.17 -7.39
CA ILE A 126 -3.33 -8.53 -8.31
C ILE A 126 -4.21 -7.34 -8.66
N ALA A 127 -4.44 -6.42 -7.72
CA ALA A 127 -5.13 -5.17 -8.03
C ALA A 127 -4.37 -4.37 -9.09
N GLY A 128 -3.03 -4.32 -9.03
CA GLY A 128 -2.21 -3.73 -10.09
C GLY A 128 -2.27 -4.46 -11.43
N VAL A 129 -2.18 -5.79 -11.40
CA VAL A 129 -2.34 -6.66 -12.58
C VAL A 129 -3.68 -6.40 -13.27
N LEU A 130 -4.78 -6.38 -12.51
CA LEU A 130 -6.12 -6.12 -13.03
C LEU A 130 -6.25 -4.70 -13.57
N THR A 131 -5.73 -3.70 -12.85
CA THR A 131 -5.75 -2.29 -13.26
C THR A 131 -5.07 -2.09 -14.62
N ALA A 132 -3.87 -2.65 -14.80
CA ALA A 132 -3.17 -2.60 -16.08
C ALA A 132 -4.02 -3.26 -17.19
N SER A 133 -4.57 -4.44 -16.94
CA SER A 133 -5.37 -5.17 -17.94
C SER A 133 -6.68 -4.46 -18.33
N LEU A 134 -7.29 -3.71 -17.41
CA LEU A 134 -8.54 -2.97 -17.66
C LEU A 134 -8.29 -1.67 -18.44
N TYR A 135 -7.08 -1.11 -18.36
CA TYR A 135 -6.69 0.08 -19.11
C TYR A 135 -6.09 -0.26 -20.49
N PHE A 136 -5.30 -1.34 -20.56
CA PHE A 136 -4.66 -1.80 -21.79
C PHE A 136 -5.57 -2.76 -22.60
N THR A 137 -6.49 -2.16 -23.35
CA THR A 137 -7.59 -2.84 -24.05
C THR A 137 -7.51 -2.86 -25.58
N ALA A 138 -6.41 -2.44 -26.19
CA ALA A 138 -6.26 -2.47 -27.64
C ALA A 138 -6.30 -3.92 -28.17
N GLU A 139 -6.68 -4.06 -29.45
CA GLU A 139 -6.70 -5.34 -30.19
C GLU A 139 -5.31 -5.74 -30.71
N SER A 140 -4.25 -5.34 -30.01
CA SER A 140 -2.88 -5.79 -30.30
C SER A 140 -2.60 -7.11 -29.59
N ALA A 141 -1.70 -7.93 -30.16
CA ALA A 141 -1.34 -9.22 -29.57
C ALA A 141 -0.82 -9.07 -28.12
N ASP A 142 -0.02 -8.04 -27.85
CA ASP A 142 0.55 -7.78 -26.52
C ASP A 142 -0.53 -7.41 -25.49
N GLU A 143 -1.49 -6.55 -25.84
CA GLU A 143 -2.55 -6.15 -24.90
C GLU A 143 -3.59 -7.27 -24.72
N ILE A 144 -3.83 -8.10 -25.75
CA ILE A 144 -4.62 -9.34 -25.62
C ILE A 144 -3.95 -10.29 -24.62
N GLU A 145 -2.65 -10.59 -24.80
CA GLU A 145 -1.90 -11.46 -23.89
C GLU A 145 -1.92 -10.91 -22.46
N LEU A 146 -1.75 -9.59 -22.28
CA LEU A 146 -1.79 -8.97 -20.97
C LEU A 146 -3.12 -9.25 -20.25
N ARG A 147 -4.25 -9.12 -20.94
CA ARG A 147 -5.58 -9.40 -20.38
C ARG A 147 -5.77 -10.88 -20.05
N GLU A 148 -5.27 -11.77 -20.90
CA GLU A 148 -5.31 -13.22 -20.66
C GLU A 148 -4.49 -13.61 -19.42
N LEU A 149 -3.26 -13.08 -19.30
CA LEU A 149 -2.39 -13.31 -18.15
C LEU A 149 -2.99 -12.75 -16.87
N ALA A 150 -3.56 -11.55 -16.90
CA ALA A 150 -4.20 -10.95 -15.74
C ALA A 150 -5.35 -11.81 -15.23
N GLY A 151 -6.21 -12.27 -16.15
CA GLY A 151 -7.28 -13.21 -15.83
C GLY A 151 -6.77 -14.54 -15.29
N PHE A 152 -5.68 -15.08 -15.85
CA PHE A 152 -5.06 -16.31 -15.36
C PHE A 152 -4.55 -16.16 -13.93
N LEU A 153 -3.77 -15.10 -13.65
CA LEU A 153 -3.18 -14.85 -12.34
C LEU A 153 -4.24 -14.68 -11.26
N TYR A 154 -5.28 -13.88 -11.53
CA TYR A 154 -6.38 -13.71 -10.58
C TYR A 154 -7.13 -15.03 -10.30
N ARG A 155 -7.43 -15.81 -11.35
CA ARG A 155 -8.11 -17.11 -11.22
C ARG A 155 -7.27 -18.19 -10.53
N ARG A 156 -5.95 -18.05 -10.51
CA ARG A 156 -5.04 -19.04 -9.91
C ARG A 156 -5.09 -19.03 -8.37
N ILE A 157 -5.50 -17.92 -7.78
CA ILE A 157 -5.41 -17.72 -6.32
C ILE A 157 -6.49 -18.52 -5.61
N ASP A 158 -6.04 -19.38 -4.71
CA ASP A 158 -6.91 -20.23 -3.89
C ASP A 158 -7.33 -19.52 -2.60
N TRP A 159 -8.23 -18.53 -2.69
CA TRP A 159 -8.67 -17.76 -1.52
C TRP A 159 -9.33 -18.62 -0.45
N ARG A 160 -9.98 -19.72 -0.85
CA ARG A 160 -10.52 -20.72 0.07
C ARG A 160 -9.41 -21.38 0.90
N TRP A 161 -8.30 -21.77 0.27
CA TRP A 161 -7.14 -22.29 1.00
C TRP A 161 -6.58 -21.27 2.01
N ALA A 162 -6.64 -19.97 1.71
CA ALA A 162 -6.18 -18.94 2.64
C ALA A 162 -7.09 -18.74 3.88
N GLN A 163 -8.27 -19.38 3.94
CA GLN A 163 -9.14 -19.33 5.13
C GLN A 163 -8.71 -20.33 6.21
N ASP A 164 -8.01 -21.41 5.84
CA ASP A 164 -7.68 -22.54 6.75
C ASP A 164 -8.90 -23.08 7.54
N ASP A 165 -10.05 -23.19 6.87
CA ASP A 165 -11.36 -23.54 7.46
C ASP A 165 -11.82 -22.60 8.61
N GLY A 166 -11.16 -21.45 8.79
CA GLY A 166 -11.50 -20.42 9.75
C GLY A 166 -12.52 -19.40 9.25
N ASP A 167 -12.94 -18.52 10.16
CA ASP A 167 -13.94 -17.49 9.88
C ASP A 167 -13.36 -16.29 9.10
N THR A 168 -12.04 -16.14 9.02
CA THR A 168 -11.36 -15.05 8.31
C THR A 168 -10.22 -15.57 7.45
N ILE A 169 -9.78 -14.78 6.46
CA ILE A 169 -8.56 -15.07 5.70
C ILE A 169 -7.34 -14.96 6.63
N CYS A 170 -6.41 -15.91 6.63
CA CYS A 170 -5.15 -15.79 7.37
C CYS A 170 -4.28 -14.66 6.80
N GLN A 171 -3.52 -13.95 7.63
CA GLN A 171 -2.63 -12.88 7.13
C GLN A 171 -1.51 -13.41 6.22
N GLY A 172 -0.96 -14.57 6.59
CA GLY A 172 0.20 -15.14 5.91
C GLY A 172 0.37 -16.63 6.15
N TRP A 173 1.26 -17.25 5.38
CA TRP A 173 1.69 -18.64 5.55
C TRP A 173 3.19 -18.79 5.32
N LYS A 174 3.84 -19.72 6.02
CA LYS A 174 5.26 -20.05 5.84
C LYS A 174 5.45 -21.58 5.74
N PRO A 175 6.34 -22.07 4.87
CA PRO A 175 6.71 -23.49 4.82
C PRO A 175 7.17 -24.05 6.17
N GLU A 176 7.80 -23.20 6.98
CA GLU A 176 8.39 -23.60 8.25
C GLU A 176 7.35 -23.83 9.35
N CYS A 177 6.24 -23.11 9.35
CA CYS A 177 5.29 -23.11 10.47
C CYS A 177 3.80 -23.10 10.10
N GLY A 178 3.46 -23.13 8.81
CA GLY A 178 2.07 -23.06 8.37
C GLY A 178 1.52 -21.64 8.40
N TYR A 179 0.23 -21.49 8.69
CA TYR A 179 -0.42 -20.19 8.75
C TYR A 179 0.06 -19.37 9.95
N LEU A 180 0.21 -18.06 9.74
CA LEU A 180 0.54 -17.14 10.81
C LEU A 180 -0.63 -17.00 11.78
N HIS A 181 -0.34 -16.98 13.08
CA HIS A 181 -1.35 -16.97 14.15
C HIS A 181 -1.91 -15.58 14.48
N TYR A 182 -1.42 -14.52 13.84
CA TYR A 182 -1.95 -13.17 14.02
C TYR A 182 -3.19 -12.99 13.12
N GLY A 183 -4.34 -12.70 13.75
CA GLY A 183 -5.61 -12.49 13.06
C GLY A 183 -5.77 -11.06 12.53
N TRP A 184 -6.81 -10.83 11.73
CA TRP A 184 -7.21 -9.47 11.33
C TRP A 184 -8.08 -8.84 12.40
N GLU A 185 -7.47 -8.04 13.27
CA GLU A 185 -8.17 -7.27 14.30
C GLU A 185 -8.26 -5.80 13.92
N GLY A 186 -9.42 -5.20 14.17
CA GLY A 186 -9.67 -3.80 13.88
C GLY A 186 -9.89 -3.54 12.39
N TYR A 187 -10.01 -2.26 12.05
CA TYR A 187 -9.96 -1.85 10.66
C TYR A 187 -8.53 -1.96 10.15
N SER A 188 -8.36 -2.59 8.99
CA SER A 188 -7.07 -2.77 8.31
C SER A 188 -7.21 -2.46 6.82
N GLU A 189 -6.09 -2.49 6.10
CA GLU A 189 -6.00 -2.30 4.66
C GLU A 189 -6.71 -3.38 3.83
N ALA A 190 -7.30 -4.39 4.48
CA ALA A 190 -7.80 -5.64 3.89
C ALA A 190 -9.14 -5.53 3.13
N ILE A 191 -9.78 -4.35 3.00
CA ILE A 191 -11.02 -4.24 2.19
C ILE A 191 -10.79 -4.81 0.79
N LEU A 192 -9.71 -4.38 0.12
CA LEU A 192 -9.36 -4.85 -1.22
C LEU A 192 -9.14 -6.38 -1.26
N LEU A 193 -8.46 -6.93 -0.26
CA LEU A 193 -8.24 -8.37 -0.11
C LEU A 193 -9.58 -9.12 -0.11
N TYR A 194 -10.52 -8.71 0.74
CA TYR A 194 -11.82 -9.36 0.82
C TYR A 194 -12.67 -9.17 -0.44
N VAL A 195 -12.61 -8.00 -1.10
CA VAL A 195 -13.31 -7.77 -2.36
C VAL A 195 -12.83 -8.72 -3.45
N LEU A 196 -11.51 -8.88 -3.62
CA LEU A 196 -10.93 -9.83 -4.57
C LEU A 196 -11.25 -11.28 -4.19
N ALA A 197 -11.18 -11.62 -2.91
CA ALA A 197 -11.45 -12.97 -2.43
C ALA A 197 -12.91 -13.39 -2.65
N MET A 198 -13.87 -12.52 -2.35
CA MET A 198 -15.31 -12.76 -2.61
C MET A 198 -15.64 -12.75 -4.10
N GLY A 199 -14.95 -11.91 -4.87
CA GLY A 199 -15.15 -11.77 -6.32
C GLY A 199 -14.47 -12.85 -7.16
N SER A 200 -13.74 -13.78 -6.54
CA SER A 200 -12.99 -14.80 -7.29
C SER A 200 -13.93 -15.79 -7.98
N PRO A 201 -13.79 -16.02 -9.30
CA PRO A 201 -14.69 -16.92 -10.03
C PRO A 201 -14.29 -18.40 -9.93
N THR A 202 -13.15 -18.73 -9.29
CA THR A 202 -12.60 -20.09 -9.23
C THR A 202 -12.50 -20.62 -7.80
N HIS A 203 -11.89 -19.86 -6.90
CA HIS A 203 -11.63 -20.27 -5.53
C HIS A 203 -12.06 -19.18 -4.53
N PRO A 204 -13.33 -18.74 -4.54
CA PRO A 204 -13.79 -17.72 -3.61
C PRO A 204 -13.76 -18.22 -2.17
N ILE A 205 -13.65 -17.28 -1.24
CA ILE A 205 -13.90 -17.57 0.17
C ILE A 205 -15.33 -18.05 0.40
N VAL A 206 -15.53 -18.89 1.41
CA VAL A 206 -16.83 -19.44 1.82
C VAL A 206 -17.31 -18.83 3.13
N GLY A 207 -18.63 -18.82 3.36
CA GLY A 207 -19.22 -18.25 4.58
C GLY A 207 -19.26 -16.72 4.57
N ASP A 208 -19.48 -16.12 5.74
CA ASP A 208 -19.52 -14.66 5.90
C ASP A 208 -18.22 -14.12 6.48
N CYS A 209 -17.09 -14.39 5.80
CA CYS A 209 -15.78 -13.98 6.30
C CYS A 209 -15.60 -12.47 6.38
N TYR A 210 -16.29 -11.73 5.51
CA TYR A 210 -16.29 -10.29 5.58
C TYR A 210 -16.97 -9.81 6.87
N GLN A 211 -18.12 -10.38 7.24
CA GLN A 211 -18.75 -10.08 8.53
C GLN A 211 -17.85 -10.48 9.71
N ALA A 212 -17.21 -11.65 9.67
CA ALA A 212 -16.31 -12.09 10.74
C ALA A 212 -15.13 -11.13 10.93
N TRP A 213 -14.53 -10.67 9.83
CA TRP A 213 -13.47 -9.66 9.87
C TRP A 213 -13.94 -8.33 10.46
N THR A 214 -15.05 -7.78 9.92
CA THR A 214 -15.58 -6.48 10.37
C THR A 214 -16.11 -6.50 11.81
N ALA A 215 -16.29 -7.68 12.42
CA ALA A 215 -16.73 -7.80 13.81
C ALA A 215 -15.76 -7.18 14.83
N THR A 216 -14.49 -7.00 14.46
CA THR A 216 -13.46 -6.42 15.33
C THR A 216 -13.27 -4.91 15.13
N TYR A 217 -14.08 -4.28 14.28
CA TYR A 217 -14.03 -2.84 14.05
C TYR A 217 -14.23 -2.02 15.33
N GLN A 218 -13.35 -1.05 15.53
CA GLN A 218 -13.40 -0.13 16.67
C GLN A 218 -13.85 1.25 16.21
N TRP A 219 -14.97 1.73 16.74
CA TRP A 219 -15.47 3.07 16.46
C TRP A 219 -15.11 3.99 17.62
N GLU A 220 -14.21 4.93 17.37
CA GLU A 220 -13.63 5.80 18.38
C GLU A 220 -14.08 7.24 18.19
N ASN A 221 -14.08 7.99 19.29
CA ASN A 221 -14.24 9.44 19.30
C ASN A 221 -12.91 10.07 19.71
N LEU A 222 -12.21 10.69 18.75
CA LEU A 222 -10.93 11.34 18.99
C LEU A 222 -10.98 12.76 18.46
N TYR A 223 -10.66 13.73 19.32
CA TYR A 223 -10.62 15.15 18.98
C TYR A 223 -11.90 15.64 18.29
N ASP A 224 -13.05 15.28 18.87
CA ASP A 224 -14.39 15.59 18.35
C ASP A 224 -14.72 14.96 16.97
N HIS A 225 -13.95 13.95 16.56
CA HIS A 225 -14.20 13.15 15.37
C HIS A 225 -14.57 11.71 15.75
N ASP A 226 -15.77 11.30 15.35
CA ASP A 226 -16.20 9.90 15.37
C ASP A 226 -15.70 9.18 14.10
N TYR A 227 -14.91 8.12 14.24
CA TYR A 227 -14.41 7.36 13.08
C TYR A 227 -14.08 5.89 13.41
N LEU A 228 -13.98 5.08 12.36
CA LEU A 228 -13.49 3.72 12.38
C LEU A 228 -11.97 3.77 12.51
N TYR A 229 -11.47 3.33 13.66
CA TYR A 229 -10.09 3.47 14.09
C TYR A 229 -9.15 2.50 13.39
N ALA A 230 -8.06 3.05 12.87
CA ALA A 230 -6.81 2.36 12.63
C ALA A 230 -5.67 3.36 12.85
N GLY A 231 -4.61 2.93 13.54
CA GLY A 231 -3.53 3.81 13.95
C GLY A 231 -2.69 4.34 12.77
N PRO A 232 -2.10 3.46 11.94
CA PRO A 232 -1.30 3.90 10.80
C PRO A 232 -2.14 4.44 9.65
N LEU A 233 -1.73 5.56 9.07
CA LEU A 233 -2.55 6.25 8.06
C LEU A 233 -2.68 5.47 6.74
N PHE A 234 -1.72 4.62 6.38
CA PHE A 234 -1.82 3.81 5.14
C PHE A 234 -3.04 2.88 5.11
N VAL A 235 -3.54 2.44 6.27
CA VAL A 235 -4.76 1.61 6.38
C VAL A 235 -5.97 2.33 5.78
N HIS A 236 -6.02 3.66 5.94
CA HIS A 236 -7.07 4.52 5.39
C HIS A 236 -6.86 4.86 3.91
N HIS A 237 -5.75 4.45 3.30
CA HIS A 237 -5.39 4.79 1.92
C HIS A 237 -5.41 3.61 0.96
N PHE A 238 -4.83 2.47 1.32
CA PHE A 238 -4.46 1.45 0.35
C PHE A 238 -5.64 0.94 -0.47
N SER A 239 -6.76 0.56 0.17
CA SER A 239 -7.93 0.10 -0.57
C SER A 239 -8.57 1.19 -1.46
N HIS A 240 -8.42 2.47 -1.09
CA HIS A 240 -8.90 3.59 -1.90
C HIS A 240 -8.11 3.82 -3.19
N ALA A 241 -6.89 3.30 -3.29
CA ALA A 241 -6.10 3.42 -4.51
C ALA A 241 -6.72 2.67 -5.70
N TRP A 242 -7.56 1.67 -5.44
CA TRP A 242 -8.24 0.86 -6.48
C TRP A 242 -9.76 0.89 -6.41
N ILE A 243 -10.33 1.14 -5.23
CA ILE A 243 -11.78 1.14 -5.04
C ILE A 243 -12.21 2.53 -4.62
N ASP A 244 -13.09 3.15 -5.42
CA ASP A 244 -13.75 4.37 -5.01
C ASP A 244 -14.80 4.06 -3.93
N LEU A 245 -14.39 4.16 -2.67
CA LEU A 245 -15.24 3.85 -1.51
C LEU A 245 -16.19 5.00 -1.12
N ARG A 246 -16.35 6.05 -1.94
CA ARG A 246 -17.34 7.10 -1.70
C ARG A 246 -18.74 6.53 -1.73
N GLY A 247 -19.47 6.69 -0.62
CA GLY A 247 -20.83 6.17 -0.47
C GLY A 247 -20.92 4.64 -0.33
N ILE A 248 -19.81 3.89 -0.37
CA ILE A 248 -19.80 2.44 -0.08
C ILE A 248 -19.89 2.24 1.42
N ARG A 249 -20.87 1.44 1.86
CA ARG A 249 -21.16 1.21 3.28
C ARG A 249 -21.55 -0.25 3.52
N ASP A 250 -20.71 -0.96 4.27
CA ASP A 250 -21.07 -2.25 4.85
C ASP A 250 -22.13 -2.09 5.97
N SER A 251 -22.45 -3.18 6.67
CA SER A 251 -23.41 -3.15 7.78
C SER A 251 -22.96 -2.21 8.91
N PHE A 252 -21.68 -2.26 9.28
CA PHE A 252 -21.12 -1.47 10.37
C PHE A 252 -21.19 0.03 10.06
N MET A 253 -20.67 0.45 8.91
CA MET A 253 -20.61 1.83 8.47
C MET A 253 -22.01 2.41 8.24
N ARG A 254 -22.97 1.61 7.77
CA ARG A 254 -24.40 2.01 7.74
C ARG A 254 -24.92 2.32 9.15
N GLY A 255 -24.61 1.49 10.13
CA GLY A 255 -24.96 1.73 11.54
C GLY A 255 -24.38 3.03 12.09
N LYS A 256 -23.20 3.43 11.61
CA LYS A 256 -22.52 4.69 11.98
C LYS A 256 -22.90 5.89 11.11
N ARG A 257 -23.75 5.69 10.08
CA ARG A 257 -24.13 6.72 9.09
C ARG A 257 -22.91 7.40 8.44
N SER A 258 -21.85 6.63 8.22
CA SER A 258 -20.61 7.06 7.57
C SER A 258 -20.28 6.16 6.39
N ASP A 259 -19.32 6.54 5.56
CA ASP A 259 -18.67 5.68 4.56
C ASP A 259 -17.14 5.74 4.73
N TYR A 260 -16.41 4.86 4.06
CA TYR A 260 -14.96 4.77 4.24
C TYR A 260 -14.23 6.01 3.71
N PHE A 261 -14.74 6.69 2.69
CA PHE A 261 -14.12 7.93 2.22
C PHE A 261 -14.20 9.04 3.27
N GLU A 262 -15.38 9.28 3.82
CA GLU A 262 -15.56 10.22 4.92
C GLU A 262 -14.77 9.77 6.16
N ASN A 263 -14.65 8.47 6.40
CA ASN A 263 -13.83 7.92 7.48
C ASN A 263 -12.35 8.29 7.33
N SER A 264 -11.77 8.05 6.15
CA SER A 264 -10.38 8.36 5.84
C SER A 264 -10.12 9.87 5.90
N ARG A 265 -11.08 10.71 5.48
CA ARG A 265 -11.00 12.16 5.69
C ARG A 265 -10.91 12.53 7.17
N ARG A 266 -11.70 11.89 8.04
CA ARG A 266 -11.62 12.10 9.49
C ARG A 266 -10.30 11.62 10.07
N ALA A 267 -9.78 10.50 9.61
CA ALA A 267 -8.45 10.02 10.00
C ALA A 267 -7.37 11.06 9.70
N VAL A 268 -7.40 11.68 8.50
CA VAL A 268 -6.50 12.78 8.15
C VAL A 268 -6.60 13.97 9.12
N CYS A 269 -7.83 14.39 9.46
CA CYS A 269 -8.05 15.46 10.45
C CYS A 269 -7.47 15.09 11.83
N ILE A 270 -7.68 13.85 12.28
CA ILE A 270 -7.18 13.34 13.57
C ILE A 270 -5.65 13.32 13.59
N HIS A 271 -5.00 12.85 12.52
CA HIS A 271 -3.53 12.84 12.44
C HIS A 271 -2.93 14.24 12.46
N ARG A 272 -3.55 15.20 11.77
CA ARG A 272 -3.15 16.61 11.82
C ARG A 272 -3.31 17.20 13.22
N GLU A 273 -4.44 16.95 13.87
CA GLU A 273 -4.73 17.44 15.21
C GLU A 273 -3.80 16.81 16.26
N TYR A 274 -3.50 15.52 16.14
CA TYR A 274 -2.50 14.84 16.98
C TYR A 274 -1.13 15.52 16.88
N ALA A 275 -0.65 15.79 15.66
CA ALA A 275 0.62 16.46 15.44
C ALA A 275 0.60 17.92 15.93
N GLN A 276 -0.52 18.62 15.80
CA GLN A 276 -0.69 19.96 16.35
C GLN A 276 -0.64 19.98 17.88
N ARG A 277 -1.21 18.97 18.54
CA ARG A 277 -1.17 18.81 20.00
C ARG A 277 0.21 18.38 20.49
N ASN A 278 0.93 17.60 19.69
CA ASN A 278 2.29 17.14 19.93
C ASN A 278 2.50 16.63 21.38
N PRO A 279 1.82 15.54 21.80
CA PRO A 279 1.80 15.11 23.20
C PRO A 279 3.18 14.71 23.75
N HIS A 280 4.16 14.50 22.86
CA HIS A 280 5.54 14.15 23.19
C HIS A 280 6.53 15.29 22.96
N GLU A 281 6.04 16.48 22.59
CA GLU A 281 6.85 17.68 22.35
C GLU A 281 7.96 17.50 21.29
N PHE A 282 7.77 16.60 20.32
CA PHE A 282 8.74 16.34 19.27
C PHE A 282 9.00 17.56 18.39
N ALA A 283 10.28 17.82 18.11
CA ALA A 283 10.65 18.84 17.15
C ALA A 283 10.01 18.60 15.77
N GLY A 284 9.43 19.66 15.20
CA GLY A 284 8.88 19.65 13.85
C GLY A 284 7.40 19.29 13.75
N TYR A 285 6.81 18.61 14.74
CA TYR A 285 5.38 18.30 14.74
C TYR A 285 4.54 19.58 14.87
N ASP A 286 3.64 19.80 13.92
CA ASP A 286 2.63 20.86 14.00
C ASP A 286 1.48 20.62 12.99
N GLN A 287 0.57 21.58 12.89
CA GLN A 287 -0.59 21.52 11.99
C GLN A 287 -0.26 21.36 10.49
N ASN A 288 0.98 21.65 10.08
CA ASN A 288 1.49 21.57 8.70
C ASN A 288 2.69 20.61 8.58
N CYS A 289 2.94 19.79 9.60
CA CYS A 289 4.01 18.80 9.62
C CYS A 289 3.53 17.61 10.47
N TRP A 290 2.85 16.70 9.80
CA TRP A 290 2.11 15.59 10.38
C TRP A 290 2.22 14.36 9.46
N GLY A 291 1.54 13.27 9.81
CA GLY A 291 1.50 12.04 9.00
C GLY A 291 2.32 10.93 9.61
N LEU A 292 1.64 10.04 10.34
CA LEU A 292 2.24 8.86 10.96
C LEU A 292 1.68 7.63 10.26
N SER A 293 2.59 6.78 9.78
CA SER A 293 2.24 5.55 9.07
C SER A 293 3.40 4.56 9.20
N ALA A 294 3.20 3.32 8.76
CA ALA A 294 4.28 2.37 8.61
C ALA A 294 5.38 2.94 7.70
N CYS A 295 6.60 3.05 8.24
CA CYS A 295 7.76 3.52 7.49
C CYS A 295 9.07 3.13 8.21
N ASP A 296 10.17 3.22 7.47
CA ASP A 296 11.49 3.30 8.09
C ASP A 296 11.63 4.56 8.94
N GLY A 297 12.46 4.46 9.97
CA GLY A 297 12.87 5.57 10.81
C GLY A 297 14.25 5.29 11.40
N PRO A 298 14.77 6.22 12.22
CA PRO A 298 16.06 6.02 12.90
C PRO A 298 15.98 4.79 13.81
N SER A 299 17.13 4.19 14.10
CA SER A 299 17.27 3.13 15.11
C SER A 299 18.27 3.55 16.18
N ASP A 300 18.17 2.95 17.37
CA ASP A 300 19.09 3.23 18.49
C ASP A 300 20.56 2.93 18.15
N GLU A 301 20.82 2.15 17.09
CA GLU A 301 22.16 1.83 16.58
C GLU A 301 22.76 2.91 15.66
N GLN A 302 21.96 3.90 15.23
CA GLN A 302 22.40 5.03 14.40
C GLN A 302 21.98 6.37 15.03
N PRO A 303 22.72 6.88 16.03
CA PRO A 303 22.38 8.13 16.72
C PRO A 303 22.69 9.34 15.82
N GLY A 304 21.73 9.70 14.97
CA GLY A 304 21.75 10.92 14.15
C GLY A 304 20.77 12.00 14.62
N VAL A 305 19.99 11.74 15.67
CA VAL A 305 18.96 12.67 16.16
C VAL A 305 19.52 13.46 17.35
N PRO A 306 19.52 14.81 17.32
CA PRO A 306 20.03 15.60 18.43
C PRO A 306 19.18 15.45 19.71
N ASN A 307 19.85 15.24 20.84
CA ASN A 307 19.46 15.51 22.24
C ASN A 307 18.12 15.02 22.83
N GLU A 308 17.26 14.30 22.11
CA GLU A 308 16.08 13.68 22.71
C GLU A 308 16.33 12.21 23.03
N THR A 309 16.48 11.87 24.33
CA THR A 309 16.52 10.48 24.78
C THR A 309 15.13 9.86 24.58
N ARG A 310 14.90 9.26 23.42
CA ARG A 310 13.67 8.53 23.08
C ARG A 310 14.01 7.19 22.44
N ARG A 311 13.09 6.24 22.54
CA ARG A 311 13.22 4.93 21.91
C ARG A 311 12.99 5.08 20.41
N LEU A 312 13.96 4.70 19.59
CA LEU A 312 13.87 4.75 18.13
C LEU A 312 13.52 3.36 17.59
N PHE A 313 12.51 3.25 16.76
CA PHE A 313 11.95 1.94 16.40
C PHE A 313 12.56 1.30 15.16
N GLY A 314 13.39 2.01 14.38
CA GLY A 314 13.75 1.58 13.03
C GLY A 314 12.48 1.56 12.16
N TYR A 315 12.20 0.41 11.54
CA TYR A 315 10.91 0.18 10.87
C TYR A 315 9.81 -0.06 11.90
N ALA A 316 8.72 0.70 11.81
CA ALA A 316 7.56 0.52 12.68
C ALA A 316 6.27 0.97 12.01
N ALA A 317 5.17 0.29 12.35
CA ALA A 317 3.80 0.67 11.99
C ALA A 317 3.32 1.87 12.85
N ARG A 318 3.92 3.04 12.64
CA ARG A 318 3.60 4.25 13.42
C ARG A 318 2.17 4.69 13.17
N GLY A 319 1.52 5.21 14.20
CA GLY A 319 0.10 5.53 14.12
C GLY A 319 -0.41 6.29 15.33
N VAL A 320 -1.49 7.05 15.14
CA VAL A 320 -2.05 7.92 16.19
C VAL A 320 -3.31 7.32 16.80
N PRO A 321 -3.73 7.75 17.99
CA PRO A 321 -2.86 8.26 19.07
C PRO A 321 -2.28 7.11 19.90
N PHE A 322 -2.70 5.85 19.63
CA PHE A 322 -2.37 4.68 20.44
C PHE A 322 -1.25 3.81 19.84
N GLY A 323 -0.76 4.14 18.64
CA GLY A 323 0.31 3.41 17.98
C GLY A 323 1.71 3.88 18.39
N PRO A 324 2.77 3.23 17.86
CA PRO A 324 4.14 3.69 18.04
C PRO A 324 4.32 5.11 17.49
N ASP A 325 4.97 5.95 18.29
CA ASP A 325 5.37 7.30 17.91
C ASP A 325 6.76 7.58 18.51
N ASP A 326 7.75 7.72 17.64
CA ASP A 326 9.12 8.11 17.98
C ASP A 326 9.51 9.44 17.33
N GLY A 327 8.52 10.27 16.97
CA GLY A 327 8.71 11.55 16.29
C GLY A 327 9.10 11.44 14.82
N THR A 328 9.06 10.25 14.21
CA THR A 328 9.26 10.06 12.76
C THR A 328 7.96 10.29 12.01
N LEU A 329 7.99 11.13 10.98
CA LEU A 329 6.87 11.37 10.07
C LEU A 329 7.06 10.65 8.73
N SER A 330 5.95 10.25 8.11
CA SER A 330 5.91 9.66 6.78
C SER A 330 5.32 10.66 5.79
N ALA A 331 6.18 11.38 5.06
CA ALA A 331 5.77 12.33 4.02
C ALA A 331 4.90 11.68 2.91
N PRO A 332 5.16 10.43 2.45
CA PRO A 332 4.28 9.76 1.50
C PRO A 332 2.85 9.58 2.02
N SER A 333 2.67 9.37 3.33
CA SER A 333 1.32 9.23 3.91
C SER A 333 0.51 10.53 3.86
N VAL A 334 1.17 11.69 4.00
CA VAL A 334 0.55 13.01 3.83
C VAL A 334 0.13 13.19 2.38
N LEU A 335 1.01 12.91 1.41
CA LEU A 335 0.69 13.02 -0.02
C LEU A 335 -0.45 12.09 -0.44
N ALA A 336 -0.47 10.84 0.06
CA ALA A 336 -1.55 9.89 -0.19
C ALA A 336 -2.91 10.35 0.38
N SER A 337 -2.91 11.32 1.30
CA SER A 337 -4.12 11.90 1.89
C SER A 337 -4.79 12.95 0.97
N LEU A 338 -4.14 13.36 -0.13
CA LEU A 338 -4.60 14.44 -1.01
C LEU A 338 -6.05 14.29 -1.49
N PRO A 339 -6.54 13.10 -1.89
CA PRO A 339 -7.93 12.94 -2.33
C PRO A 339 -8.98 13.21 -1.24
N PHE A 340 -8.59 13.16 0.04
CA PHE A 340 -9.50 13.28 1.17
C PHE A 340 -9.54 14.69 1.76
N ALA A 341 -8.38 15.36 1.84
CA ALA A 341 -8.26 16.69 2.44
C ALA A 341 -7.24 17.56 1.69
N PRO A 342 -7.55 18.02 0.46
CA PRO A 342 -6.57 18.62 -0.44
C PRO A 342 -5.91 19.88 0.11
N GLU A 343 -6.67 20.81 0.70
CA GLU A 343 -6.14 22.06 1.26
C GLU A 343 -5.14 21.78 2.39
N VAL A 344 -5.51 20.91 3.32
CA VAL A 344 -4.69 20.52 4.47
C VAL A 344 -3.39 19.83 4.03
N VAL A 345 -3.48 18.98 3.00
CA VAL A 345 -2.33 18.24 2.47
C VAL A 345 -1.39 19.16 1.71
N LEU A 346 -1.90 20.06 0.87
CA LEU A 346 -1.07 21.01 0.11
C LEU A 346 -0.30 21.96 1.04
N ASP A 347 -0.94 22.46 2.09
CA ASP A 347 -0.27 23.29 3.11
C ASP A 347 0.86 22.51 3.82
N ALA A 348 0.58 21.26 4.20
CA ALA A 348 1.57 20.42 4.85
C ALA A 348 2.75 20.10 3.95
N VAL A 349 2.50 19.67 2.71
CA VAL A 349 3.55 19.35 1.72
C VAL A 349 4.45 20.56 1.45
N ARG A 350 3.86 21.74 1.22
CA ARG A 350 4.64 22.97 1.01
C ARG A 350 5.50 23.32 2.21
N ASN A 351 4.95 23.20 3.41
CA ASN A 351 5.68 23.47 4.64
C ASN A 351 6.81 22.45 4.88
N MET A 352 6.54 21.15 4.67
CA MET A 352 7.54 20.09 4.81
C MET A 352 8.69 20.31 3.82
N MET A 353 8.40 20.57 2.54
CA MET A 353 9.45 20.85 1.54
C MET A 353 10.24 22.14 1.82
N ALA A 354 9.61 23.16 2.40
CA ALA A 354 10.28 24.39 2.76
C ALA A 354 11.21 24.23 3.98
N ARG A 355 10.82 23.40 4.95
CA ARG A 355 11.61 23.13 6.16
C ARG A 355 12.67 22.05 5.98
N TYR A 356 12.35 21.04 5.16
CA TYR A 356 13.14 19.84 4.93
C TYR A 356 13.20 19.56 3.41
N PRO A 357 14.05 20.30 2.68
CA PRO A 357 14.15 20.19 1.22
C PRO A 357 14.97 18.98 0.72
N GLU A 358 15.69 18.32 1.62
CA GLU A 358 16.41 17.05 1.40
C GLU A 358 15.49 15.88 1.75
#